data_AF-A0A9X2NGG2-F1
#
_entry.id   AF-A0A9X2NGG2-F1
#
_cell.length_a   1.000
_cell.length_b   1.000
_cell.length_c   1.000
_cell.angle_alpha   90.00
_cell.angle_beta   90.00
_cell.angle_gamma   90.00
#
_symmetry.space_group_name_H-M   'P 1'
#
loop_
_entity.id
_entity.type
_entity.pdbx_description
1 polymer ?
#
loop_
_entity_poly.entity_id
_entity_poly.type
_entity_poly.pdbx_seq_one_letter_code
_entity_poly.pdbx_strand_id
1 'polypeptide(L)'
;MNDLPWASKSMSYLDADPVAQWAAEAAEHGRAGSSRLLEVAVPGAVPAPVIAALRVPADAAVIRRRRLVLADDRPVELMDSYYPAALAGGTPLALAKPIRGGATAQLALLGYRPDRCREYVTAEQPTADERRLLQLGEHQWVLKLLRQLLHEGHPVEVDVIARTAPGRGLAYDLALPAPTPPAKDHT
;
A
#
# COMPACT_ATOMS: atom_id res chain seq x y z
N MET A 1 -26.52 1.59 11.24
CA MET A 1 -25.51 2.59 11.65
C MET A 1 -24.15 2.13 11.12
N ASN A 2 -23.92 2.33 9.81
CA ASN A 2 -22.66 2.57 9.10
C ASN A 2 -22.89 2.34 7.59
N ASP A 3 -23.65 3.24 6.95
CA ASP A 3 -23.69 3.33 5.48
C ASP A 3 -22.49 4.15 5.00
N LEU A 4 -21.29 3.76 5.42
CA LEU A 4 -20.09 4.32 4.81
C LEU A 4 -19.96 3.71 3.41
N PRO A 5 -19.71 4.51 2.35
CA PRO A 5 -19.34 3.96 1.05
C PRO A 5 -18.11 3.07 1.22
N TRP A 6 -17.88 2.14 0.27
CA TRP A 6 -16.82 1.12 0.35
C TRP A 6 -15.51 1.67 0.94
N ALA A 7 -15.31 1.38 2.23
CA ALA A 7 -14.22 1.89 3.02
C ALA A 7 -13.26 0.75 3.32
N SER A 8 -12.04 0.86 2.80
CA SER A 8 -10.99 -0.13 3.07
C SER A 8 -10.37 0.12 4.44
N LYS A 9 -10.06 -0.96 5.15
CA LYS A 9 -9.29 -0.95 6.39
C LYS A 9 -7.87 -1.39 6.11
N SER A 10 -6.90 -0.49 6.25
CA SER A 10 -5.51 -0.80 5.90
C SER A 10 -4.94 -2.01 6.65
N MET A 11 -5.34 -2.22 7.91
CA MET A 11 -4.83 -3.32 8.75
C MET A 11 -4.99 -4.71 8.13
N SER A 12 -6.09 -4.99 7.43
CA SER A 12 -6.30 -6.34 6.86
C SER A 12 -5.32 -6.67 5.73
N TYR A 13 -4.74 -5.67 5.08
CA TYR A 13 -3.72 -5.84 4.05
C TYR A 13 -2.31 -6.02 4.61
N LEU A 14 -2.12 -5.80 5.92
CA LEU A 14 -0.80 -5.89 6.56
C LEU A 14 -0.48 -7.32 7.01
N ASP A 15 -1.50 -8.12 7.32
CA ASP A 15 -1.34 -9.44 7.94
C ASP A 15 -1.63 -10.62 6.98
N ALA A 16 -2.03 -10.33 5.75
CA ALA A 16 -2.49 -11.33 4.77
C ALA A 16 -1.85 -11.12 3.38
N ASP A 17 -2.00 -12.11 2.51
CA ASP A 17 -1.71 -11.94 1.08
C ASP A 17 -2.63 -10.83 0.53
N PRO A 18 -2.09 -9.68 0.07
CA PRO A 18 -2.91 -8.56 -0.39
C PRO A 18 -3.87 -8.93 -1.52
N VAL A 19 -3.52 -9.93 -2.35
CA VAL A 19 -4.39 -10.39 -3.44
C VAL A 19 -5.60 -11.15 -2.89
N ALA A 20 -5.37 -12.04 -1.93
CA ALA A 20 -6.43 -12.79 -1.29
C ALA A 20 -7.32 -11.87 -0.44
N GLN A 21 -6.71 -10.92 0.28
CA GLN A 21 -7.43 -9.92 1.07
C GLN A 21 -8.33 -9.04 0.19
N TRP A 22 -7.82 -8.59 -0.97
CA TRP A 22 -8.64 -7.81 -1.90
C TRP A 22 -9.79 -8.64 -2.48
N ALA A 23 -9.56 -9.90 -2.82
CA ALA A 23 -10.61 -10.79 -3.30
C ALA A 23 -11.72 -10.98 -2.25
N ALA A 24 -11.35 -11.14 -0.98
CA ALA A 24 -12.31 -11.24 0.12
C ALA A 24 -13.09 -9.93 0.33
N GLU A 25 -12.40 -8.79 0.42
CA GLU A 25 -13.05 -7.48 0.59
C GLU A 25 -14.00 -7.14 -0.57
N ALA A 26 -13.60 -7.42 -1.81
CA ALA A 26 -14.47 -7.22 -2.97
C ALA A 26 -15.72 -8.12 -2.90
N ALA A 27 -15.57 -9.37 -2.47
CA ALA A 27 -16.68 -10.31 -2.32
C ALA A 27 -17.68 -9.86 -1.24
N GLU A 28 -17.21 -9.28 -0.12
CA GLU A 28 -18.08 -8.65 0.90
C GLU A 28 -18.95 -7.52 0.31
N HIS A 29 -18.48 -6.89 -0.76
CA HIS A 29 -19.21 -5.85 -1.51
C HIS A 29 -19.90 -6.39 -2.77
N GLY A 30 -20.04 -7.71 -2.90
CA GLY A 30 -20.73 -8.36 -4.03
C GLY A 30 -19.99 -8.29 -5.36
N ARG A 31 -18.66 -8.18 -5.35
CA ARG A 31 -17.81 -8.02 -6.54
C ARG A 31 -16.72 -9.08 -6.64
N ALA A 32 -16.17 -9.25 -7.84
CA ALA A 32 -15.00 -10.08 -8.06
C ALA A 32 -13.70 -9.26 -7.95
N GLY A 33 -12.92 -9.48 -6.89
CA GLY A 33 -11.62 -8.85 -6.70
C GLY A 33 -10.49 -9.66 -7.34
N SER A 34 -9.62 -9.01 -8.12
CA SER A 34 -8.42 -9.64 -8.69
C SER A 34 -7.26 -8.65 -8.79
N SER A 35 -6.08 -9.14 -9.18
CA SER A 35 -4.93 -8.27 -9.45
C SER A 35 -4.03 -8.82 -10.55
N ARG A 36 -3.31 -7.94 -11.24
CA ARG A 36 -2.37 -8.26 -12.31
C ARG A 36 -1.00 -7.65 -11.98
N LEU A 37 0.04 -8.47 -11.95
CA LEU A 37 1.42 -8.01 -11.86
C LEU A 37 1.81 -7.43 -13.23
N LEU A 38 2.08 -6.14 -13.29
CA LEU A 38 2.46 -5.47 -14.53
C LEU A 38 3.96 -5.54 -14.78
N GLU A 39 4.77 -5.38 -13.73
CA GLU A 39 6.22 -5.31 -13.85
C GLU A 39 6.92 -5.63 -12.53
N VAL A 40 8.13 -6.18 -12.63
CA VAL A 40 9.13 -6.19 -11.56
C VAL A 40 10.45 -5.69 -12.15
N ALA A 41 11.03 -4.64 -11.57
CA ALA A 41 12.22 -3.99 -12.12
C ALA A 41 13.13 -3.40 -11.04
N VAL A 42 14.38 -3.14 -11.42
CA VAL A 42 15.29 -2.22 -10.71
C VAL A 42 15.25 -0.90 -11.48
N PRO A 43 14.44 0.08 -11.07
CA PRO A 43 14.31 1.32 -11.84
C PRO A 43 15.60 2.13 -11.75
N GLY A 44 16.00 2.75 -12.88
CA GLY A 44 17.16 3.64 -12.91
C GLY A 44 16.95 4.97 -12.19
N ALA A 45 15.70 5.33 -11.89
CA ALA A 45 15.34 6.47 -11.05
C ALA A 45 14.17 6.08 -10.13
N VAL A 46 14.32 6.34 -8.85
CA VAL A 46 13.29 6.14 -7.83
C VAL A 46 12.77 7.51 -7.39
N PRO A 47 11.45 7.72 -7.23
CA PRO A 47 10.92 8.99 -6.76
C PRO A 47 11.54 9.41 -5.43
N ALA A 48 11.93 10.68 -5.29
CA ALA A 48 12.56 11.19 -4.07
C ALA A 48 11.75 10.92 -2.77
N PRO A 49 10.41 11.03 -2.75
CA PRO A 49 9.61 10.66 -1.58
C PRO A 49 9.77 9.19 -1.18
N VAL A 50 9.95 8.28 -2.16
CA VAL A 50 10.15 6.85 -1.91
C VAL A 50 11.54 6.60 -1.33
N ILE A 51 12.59 7.22 -1.86
CA ILE A 51 13.95 7.14 -1.29
C ILE A 51 13.96 7.63 0.16
N ALA A 52 13.37 8.81 0.41
CA ALA A 52 13.27 9.38 1.76
C ALA A 52 12.48 8.46 2.70
N ALA A 53 11.38 7.86 2.22
CA ALA A 53 10.57 6.93 2.99
C ALA A 53 11.30 5.60 3.26
N LEU A 54 12.08 5.09 2.31
CA LEU A 54 12.91 3.89 2.50
C LEU A 54 14.12 4.16 3.40
N ARG A 55 14.49 5.44 3.62
CA ARG A 55 15.69 5.85 4.36
C ARG A 55 16.98 5.24 3.80
N VAL A 56 17.06 5.18 2.48
CA VAL A 56 18.23 4.69 1.74
C VAL A 56 18.95 5.85 1.04
N PRO A 57 20.24 5.70 0.68
CA PRO A 57 20.93 6.63 -0.21
C PRO A 57 20.19 6.84 -1.54
N ALA A 58 20.36 8.01 -2.15
CA ALA A 58 19.66 8.35 -3.40
C ALA A 58 20.05 7.48 -4.60
N ASP A 59 21.25 6.90 -4.57
CA ASP A 59 21.80 5.98 -5.56
C ASP A 59 21.60 4.49 -5.19
N ALA A 60 20.92 4.22 -4.08
CA ALA A 60 20.66 2.85 -3.66
C ALA A 60 19.75 2.13 -4.64
N ALA A 61 20.11 0.90 -5.00
CA ALA A 61 19.26 0.04 -5.80
C ALA A 61 18.01 -0.37 -5.01
N VAL A 62 16.87 -0.35 -5.69
CA VAL A 62 15.55 -0.69 -5.14
C VAL A 62 14.86 -1.66 -6.10
N ILE A 63 14.16 -2.65 -5.58
CA ILE A 63 13.26 -3.49 -6.38
C ILE A 63 11.87 -2.85 -6.36
N ARG A 64 11.30 -2.58 -7.53
CA ARG A 64 9.90 -2.15 -7.68
C ARG A 64 9.06 -3.31 -8.19
N ARG A 65 7.91 -3.55 -7.58
CA ARG A 65 6.84 -4.44 -8.06
C ARG A 65 5.60 -3.59 -8.35
N ARG A 66 5.16 -3.55 -9.61
CA ARG A 66 3.99 -2.78 -10.05
C ARG A 66 2.79 -3.69 -10.26
N ARG A 67 1.65 -3.38 -9.63
CA ARG A 67 0.42 -4.17 -9.70
C ARG A 67 -0.79 -3.29 -10.03
N LEU A 68 -1.66 -3.82 -10.89
CA LEU A 68 -2.99 -3.27 -11.13
C LEU A 68 -4.01 -4.11 -10.38
N VAL A 69 -4.79 -3.49 -9.51
CA VAL A 69 -5.86 -4.12 -8.72
C VAL A 69 -7.19 -3.85 -9.42
N LEU A 70 -8.04 -4.87 -9.51
CA LEU A 70 -9.29 -4.82 -10.26
C LEU A 70 -10.49 -5.26 -9.41
N ALA A 71 -11.62 -4.59 -9.59
CA ALA A 71 -12.94 -5.09 -9.17
C ALA A 71 -13.82 -5.24 -10.42
N ASP A 72 -14.43 -6.41 -10.59
CA ASP A 72 -15.26 -6.75 -11.76
C ASP A 72 -14.51 -6.47 -13.08
N ASP A 73 -13.23 -6.87 -13.14
CA ASP A 73 -12.30 -6.62 -14.24
C ASP A 73 -12.05 -5.14 -14.59
N ARG A 74 -12.51 -4.19 -13.75
CA ARG A 74 -12.21 -2.77 -13.88
C ARG A 74 -11.06 -2.35 -12.95
N PRO A 75 -10.06 -1.61 -13.44
CA PRO A 75 -8.99 -1.09 -12.60
C PRO A 75 -9.52 -0.17 -11.51
N VAL A 76 -9.07 -0.37 -10.27
CA VAL A 76 -9.48 0.46 -9.12
C VAL A 76 -8.29 1.00 -8.35
N GLU A 77 -7.13 0.37 -8.49
CA GLU A 77 -5.90 0.80 -7.82
C GLU A 77 -4.66 0.38 -8.61
N LEU A 78 -3.68 1.28 -8.66
CA LEU A 78 -2.34 1.05 -9.20
C LEU A 78 -1.37 1.20 -8.03
N MET A 79 -0.58 0.15 -7.79
CA MET A 79 0.34 0.08 -6.66
C MET A 79 1.75 -0.22 -7.15
N ASP A 80 2.69 0.61 -6.73
CA ASP A 80 4.12 0.35 -6.83
C ASP A 80 4.67 0.05 -5.43
N SER A 81 5.10 -1.18 -5.20
CA SER A 81 5.76 -1.62 -3.96
C SER A 81 7.27 -1.61 -4.15
N TYR A 82 7.98 -0.91 -3.28
CA TYR A 82 9.42 -0.70 -3.34
C TYR A 82 10.12 -1.38 -2.16
N TYR A 83 11.17 -2.14 -2.44
CA TYR A 83 11.97 -2.84 -1.44
C TYR A 83 13.45 -2.50 -1.64
N PRO A 84 14.24 -2.25 -0.57
CA PRO A 84 15.68 -2.09 -0.70
C PRO A 84 16.30 -3.32 -1.39
N ALA A 85 17.14 -3.14 -2.41
CA ALA A 85 17.71 -4.29 -3.14
C ALA A 85 18.61 -5.16 -2.26
N ALA A 86 19.24 -4.59 -1.23
CA ALA A 86 20.02 -5.34 -0.24
C ALA A 86 19.17 -6.38 0.53
N LEU A 87 17.86 -6.12 0.65
CA LEU A 87 16.89 -7.01 1.29
C LEU A 87 16.24 -7.95 0.27
N ALA A 88 15.81 -7.41 -0.87
CA ALA A 88 14.95 -8.14 -1.82
C ALA A 88 15.72 -8.88 -2.93
N GLY A 89 16.99 -8.54 -3.16
CA GLY A 89 17.82 -9.12 -4.22
C GLY A 89 17.98 -10.64 -4.09
N GLY A 90 17.82 -11.36 -5.20
CA GLY A 90 17.90 -12.83 -5.21
C GLY A 90 16.71 -13.57 -4.57
N THR A 91 15.70 -12.85 -4.12
CA THR A 91 14.49 -13.42 -3.50
C THR A 91 13.30 -13.38 -4.47
N PRO A 92 12.17 -14.07 -4.16
CA PRO A 92 10.93 -13.94 -4.93
C PRO A 92 10.42 -12.49 -5.09
N LEU A 93 10.78 -11.56 -4.21
CA LEU A 93 10.44 -10.14 -4.35
C LEU A 93 11.03 -9.52 -5.62
N ALA A 94 12.20 -9.99 -6.06
CA ALA A 94 12.87 -9.54 -7.29
C ALA A 94 12.42 -10.29 -8.56
N LEU A 95 11.51 -11.27 -8.46
CA LEU A 95 11.06 -12.07 -9.60
C LEU A 95 9.70 -11.63 -10.10
N ALA A 96 9.53 -11.53 -11.42
CA ALA A 96 8.27 -11.26 -12.12
C ALA A 96 7.31 -12.46 -12.08
N LYS A 97 7.05 -12.98 -10.89
CA LYS A 97 6.16 -14.12 -10.61
C LYS A 97 5.31 -13.84 -9.37
N PRO A 98 4.15 -14.51 -9.23
CA PRO A 98 3.42 -14.52 -7.97
C PRO A 98 4.29 -15.01 -6.82
N ILE A 99 4.10 -14.44 -5.64
CA ILE A 99 4.79 -14.83 -4.41
C ILE A 99 3.76 -15.60 -3.57
N ARG A 100 4.05 -16.85 -3.24
CA ARG A 100 3.15 -17.66 -2.41
C ARG A 100 3.02 -17.02 -1.02
N GLY A 101 1.78 -16.71 -0.63
CA GLY A 101 1.49 -16.01 0.63
C GLY A 101 1.73 -14.50 0.60
N GLY A 102 2.11 -13.93 -0.55
CA GLY A 102 2.32 -12.50 -0.72
C GLY A 102 3.69 -11.99 -0.25
N ALA A 103 3.91 -10.69 -0.42
CA ALA A 103 5.18 -10.03 -0.11
C ALA A 103 5.49 -10.06 1.40
N THR A 104 4.50 -9.82 2.26
CA THR A 104 4.67 -9.85 3.72
C THR A 104 5.14 -11.21 4.23
N ALA A 105 4.58 -12.31 3.70
CA ALA A 105 5.03 -13.66 4.06
C ALA A 105 6.49 -13.90 3.62
N GLN A 106 6.87 -13.39 2.44
CA GLN A 106 8.24 -13.46 1.96
C GLN A 106 9.21 -12.63 2.82
N LEU A 107 8.81 -11.43 3.25
CA LEU A 107 9.58 -10.63 4.20
C LEU A 107 9.80 -11.39 5.52
N ALA A 108 8.75 -12.05 6.04
CA ALA A 108 8.85 -12.83 7.26
C ALA A 108 9.81 -14.03 7.13
N LEU A 109 9.85 -14.69 5.97
CA LEU A 109 10.82 -15.76 5.69
C LEU A 109 12.27 -15.24 5.65
N LEU A 110 12.47 -13.98 5.28
CA LEU A 110 13.76 -13.30 5.30
C LEU A 110 14.12 -12.75 6.70
N GLY A 111 13.27 -12.98 7.71
CA GLY A 111 13.45 -12.51 9.07
C GLY A 111 12.83 -11.13 9.36
N TYR A 112 12.28 -10.45 8.34
CA TYR A 112 11.66 -9.14 8.49
C TYR A 112 10.18 -9.27 8.78
N ARG A 113 9.77 -8.96 10.01
CA ARG A 113 8.37 -8.94 10.43
C ARG A 113 7.96 -7.50 10.71
N PRO A 114 7.28 -6.81 9.78
CA PRO A 114 6.86 -5.45 10.04
C PRO A 114 5.97 -5.38 11.28
N ASP A 115 6.36 -4.58 12.26
CA ASP A 115 5.62 -4.34 13.50
C ASP A 115 4.87 -2.99 13.47
N ARG A 116 5.17 -2.15 12.47
CA ARG A 116 4.58 -0.84 12.36
C ARG A 116 4.30 -0.45 10.91
N CYS A 117 3.13 0.11 10.68
CA CYS A 117 2.75 0.75 9.43
C CYS A 117 2.63 2.27 9.62
N ARG A 118 3.06 3.03 8.62
CA ARG A 118 2.79 4.48 8.52
C ARG A 118 2.18 4.79 7.17
N GLU A 119 1.13 5.58 7.17
CA GLU A 119 0.41 5.95 5.96
C GLU A 119 0.30 7.47 5.87
N TYR A 120 0.57 8.00 4.69
CA TYR A 120 0.32 9.39 4.34
C TYR A 120 -0.61 9.42 3.12
N VAL A 121 -1.76 10.09 3.28
CA VAL A 121 -2.84 10.09 2.29
C VAL A 121 -3.12 11.50 1.81
N THR A 122 -3.21 11.66 0.50
CA THR A 122 -3.55 12.91 -0.19
C THR A 122 -4.60 12.67 -1.27
N ALA A 123 -5.25 13.73 -1.71
CA ALA A 123 -6.03 13.73 -2.94
C ALA A 123 -5.23 14.50 -4.00
N GLU A 124 -4.99 13.89 -5.15
CA GLU A 124 -4.14 14.47 -6.21
C GLU A 124 -4.73 14.23 -7.60
N GLN A 125 -4.29 15.05 -8.56
CA GLN A 125 -4.51 14.75 -9.98
C GLN A 125 -3.67 13.54 -10.39
N PRO A 126 -4.22 12.60 -11.18
CA PRO A 126 -3.46 11.43 -11.61
C PRO A 126 -2.36 11.82 -12.60
N THR A 127 -1.24 11.11 -12.54
CA THR A 127 -0.24 11.18 -13.62
C THR A 127 -0.82 10.66 -14.93
N ALA A 128 -0.17 10.96 -16.07
CA ALA A 128 -0.62 10.45 -17.37
C ALA A 128 -0.68 8.91 -17.41
N ASP A 129 0.27 8.25 -16.76
CA ASP A 129 0.32 6.78 -16.68
C ASP A 129 -0.79 6.22 -15.79
N GLU A 130 -1.02 6.83 -14.63
CA GLU A 130 -2.14 6.48 -13.74
C GLU A 130 -3.47 6.65 -14.44
N ARG A 131 -3.69 7.78 -15.13
CA ARG A 131 -4.91 8.05 -15.88
C ARG A 131 -5.20 6.97 -16.90
N ARG A 132 -4.17 6.57 -17.66
CA ARG A 132 -4.27 5.52 -18.68
C ARG A 132 -4.54 4.15 -18.06
N LEU A 133 -3.78 3.74 -17.04
CA LEU A 133 -3.89 2.41 -16.44
C LEU A 133 -5.15 2.24 -15.59
N LEU A 134 -5.59 3.30 -14.91
CA LEU A 134 -6.82 3.32 -14.12
C LEU A 134 -8.07 3.70 -14.92
N GLN A 135 -7.92 3.99 -16.22
CA GLN A 135 -9.02 4.35 -17.12
C GLN A 135 -9.83 5.54 -16.61
N LEU A 136 -9.13 6.56 -16.10
CA LEU A 136 -9.75 7.73 -15.48
C LEU A 136 -10.17 8.77 -16.53
N GLY A 137 -11.39 9.29 -16.38
CA GLY A 137 -11.88 10.46 -17.11
C GLY A 137 -11.12 11.74 -16.73
N GLU A 138 -11.15 12.73 -17.62
CA GLU A 138 -10.30 13.95 -17.59
C GLU A 138 -10.22 14.63 -16.22
N HIS A 139 -11.36 14.80 -15.55
CA HIS A 139 -11.45 15.52 -14.27
C HIS A 139 -11.46 14.63 -13.03
N GLN A 140 -11.21 13.32 -13.17
CA GLN A 140 -11.16 12.42 -12.02
C GLN A 140 -9.84 12.54 -11.26
N TRP A 141 -9.96 12.67 -9.94
CA TRP A 141 -8.84 12.66 -9.00
C TRP A 141 -8.62 11.26 -8.45
N VAL A 142 -7.42 11.05 -7.88
CA VAL A 142 -7.05 9.83 -7.18
C VAL A 142 -6.80 10.11 -5.71
N LEU A 143 -7.07 9.12 -4.87
CA LEU A 143 -6.49 9.07 -3.53
C LEU A 143 -5.09 8.50 -3.67
N LYS A 144 -4.11 9.30 -3.27
CA LYS A 144 -2.70 8.92 -3.22
C LYS A 144 -2.37 8.47 -1.81
N LEU A 145 -1.74 7.30 -1.69
CA LEU A 145 -1.29 6.75 -0.42
C LEU A 145 0.19 6.39 -0.55
N LEU A 146 1.00 6.93 0.34
CA LEU A 146 2.36 6.46 0.59
C LEU A 146 2.35 5.67 1.90
N ARG A 147 2.64 4.36 1.81
CA ARG A 147 2.67 3.46 2.96
C ARG A 147 4.11 3.04 3.22
N GLN A 148 4.50 2.99 4.49
CA GLN A 148 5.76 2.42 4.95
C GLN A 148 5.47 1.25 5.87
N LEU A 149 6.08 0.09 5.60
CA LEU A 149 6.13 -1.01 6.55
C LEU A 149 7.51 -1.01 7.22
N LEU A 150 7.52 -0.98 8.55
CA LEU A 150 8.73 -0.91 9.35
C LEU A 150 8.89 -2.18 10.18
N HIS A 151 10.09 -2.74 10.17
CA HIS A 151 10.55 -3.78 11.08
C HIS A 151 11.61 -3.18 12.01
N GLU A 152 11.36 -3.19 13.32
CA GLU A 152 12.23 -2.61 14.35
C GLU A 152 12.61 -1.15 14.03
N GLY A 153 11.65 -0.38 13.52
CA GLY A 153 11.85 1.02 13.13
C GLY A 153 12.55 1.24 11.79
N HIS A 154 12.98 0.19 11.08
CA HIS A 154 13.61 0.26 9.76
C HIS A 154 12.58 -0.04 8.65
N PRO A 155 12.46 0.83 7.62
CA PRO A 155 11.57 0.56 6.48
C PRO A 155 12.04 -0.66 5.68
N VAL A 156 11.16 -1.64 5.51
CA VAL A 156 11.42 -2.84 4.70
C VAL A 156 10.64 -2.84 3.38
N GLU A 157 9.57 -2.05 3.32
CA GLU A 157 8.73 -1.86 2.15
C GLU A 157 8.14 -0.44 2.17
N VAL A 158 8.06 0.16 0.98
CA VAL A 158 7.30 1.41 0.74
C VAL A 158 6.37 1.20 -0.43
N ASP A 159 5.08 1.41 -0.24
CA ASP A 159 4.10 1.41 -1.32
C ASP A 159 3.75 2.84 -1.74
N VAL A 160 3.65 3.05 -3.05
CA VAL A 160 3.00 4.22 -3.63
C VAL A 160 1.75 3.74 -4.37
N ILE A 161 0.60 4.19 -3.89
CA ILE A 161 -0.71 3.70 -4.30
C ILE A 161 -1.50 4.88 -4.89
N ALA A 162 -2.08 4.67 -6.07
CA ALA A 162 -3.10 5.53 -6.65
C ALA A 162 -4.41 4.76 -6.75
N ARG A 163 -5.44 5.22 -6.03
CA ARG A 163 -6.77 4.60 -5.99
C ARG A 163 -7.81 5.52 -6.59
N THR A 164 -8.77 4.97 -7.33
CA THR A 164 -9.93 5.72 -7.84
C THR A 164 -10.69 6.37 -6.66
N ALA A 165 -10.91 7.69 -6.69
CA ALA A 165 -11.57 8.39 -5.59
C ALA A 165 -13.10 8.15 -5.48
N PRO A 166 -13.88 8.08 -6.58
CA PRO A 166 -15.34 7.95 -6.47
C PRO A 166 -15.77 6.67 -5.75
N GLY A 167 -16.60 6.82 -4.72
CA GLY A 167 -17.16 5.69 -3.95
C GLY A 167 -16.13 4.90 -3.15
N ARG A 168 -14.97 5.49 -2.86
CA ARG A 168 -13.94 4.92 -1.99
C ARG A 168 -13.72 5.78 -0.75
N GLY A 169 -13.54 5.12 0.39
CA GLY A 169 -13.18 5.76 1.65
C GLY A 169 -12.00 5.06 2.34
N LEU A 170 -11.43 5.74 3.33
CA LEU A 170 -10.51 5.15 4.30
C LEU A 170 -11.19 5.15 5.67
N ALA A 171 -11.24 3.99 6.31
CA ALA A 171 -11.77 3.86 7.66
C ALA A 171 -10.65 3.52 8.63
N TYR A 172 -10.64 4.22 9.76
CA TYR A 172 -9.72 3.97 10.86
C TYR A 172 -10.51 3.54 12.09
N ASP A 173 -9.99 2.52 12.76
CA ASP A 173 -10.40 2.13 14.11
C ASP A 173 -9.20 2.37 15.02
N LEU A 174 -9.33 3.31 15.96
CA LEU A 174 -8.22 3.83 16.73
C LEU A 174 -8.46 3.58 18.22
N ALA A 175 -7.49 2.92 18.87
CA ALA A 175 -7.46 2.84 20.32
C ALA A 175 -7.08 4.22 20.89
N LEU A 176 -7.97 4.80 21.69
CA LEU A 176 -7.70 6.04 22.41
C LEU A 176 -6.98 5.74 23.74
N PRO A 177 -6.01 6.57 24.16
CA PRO A 177 -5.45 6.45 25.49
C PRO A 177 -6.52 6.73 26.56
N ALA A 178 -6.33 6.19 27.76
CA ALA A 178 -7.17 6.53 28.90
C ALA A 178 -7.13 8.06 29.14
N PRO A 179 -8.27 8.71 29.44
CA PRO A 179 -8.29 10.14 29.70
C PRO A 179 -7.38 10.47 30.89
N THR A 180 -6.58 11.51 30.77
CA THR A 180 -5.82 12.04 31.92
C THR A 180 -6.82 12.66 32.91
N PRO A 181 -6.81 12.30 34.20
CA PRO A 181 -7.68 12.92 35.18
C PRO A 181 -7.39 14.43 35.25
N PRO A 182 -8.41 15.28 35.48
CA PRO A 182 -8.21 16.72 35.60
C PRO A 182 -7.20 17.01 36.73
N ALA A 183 -6.35 18.02 36.52
CA ALA A 183 -5.49 18.54 37.57
C ALA A 183 -6.38 18.94 38.77
N LYS A 184 -5.97 18.58 39.99
CA LYS A 184 -6.67 19.03 41.19
C LYS A 184 -6.54 20.55 41.24
N ASP A 185 -7.65 21.27 41.28
CA ASP A 185 -7.64 22.70 41.57
C ASP A 185 -6.92 22.90 42.91
N HIS A 186 -5.89 23.73 42.90
CA HIS A 186 -5.27 24.21 44.12
C HIS A 186 -6.18 25.27 44.72
N THR A 187 -7.03 24.86 45.66
CA THR A 187 -7.79 25.76 46.53
C THR A 187 -6.88 26.45 47.54
#